data_AF-A0A060C168-F1
#
_entry.id   AF-A0A060C168-F1
#
_cell.length_a   1.000
_cell.length_b   1.000
_cell.length_c   1.000
_cell.angle_alpha   90.00
_cell.angle_beta   90.00
_cell.angle_gamma   90.00
#
_symmetry.space_group_name_H-M   'P 1'
#
loop_
_entity.id
_entity.type
_entity.pdbx_description
1 polymer ?
#
loop_
_entity_poly.entity_id
_entity_poly.type
_entity_poly.pdbx_seq_one_letter_code
_entity_poly.pdbx_strand_id
1 'polypeptide(L)'
;SSNGVGDYRVPAMIIRHQDGSCADAFCFKNYKIEDGKPKLEGLPQAFVEDSSEAQTLTVILEDKINKIEVDLLYTIYRNRAVIARSVQVKTITRAV
;
A
#
# COMPACT_ATOMS: atom_id res chain seq x y z
N SER A 1 -10.60 2.55 -0.13
CA SER A 1 -11.19 3.78 -0.71
C SER A 1 -10.39 4.97 -0.23
N SER A 2 -10.34 6.03 -1.04
CA SER A 2 -9.80 7.34 -0.71
C SER A 2 -10.93 8.38 -0.68
N ASN A 3 -10.65 9.56 -0.14
CA ASN A 3 -11.62 10.64 -0.04
C ASN A 3 -11.76 11.44 -1.35
N GLY A 4 -12.91 12.10 -1.54
CA GLY A 4 -13.09 13.12 -2.58
C GLY A 4 -13.30 12.62 -4.01
N VAL A 5 -13.57 11.32 -4.22
CA VAL A 5 -13.70 10.70 -5.57
C VAL A 5 -15.04 10.00 -5.81
N GLY A 6 -16.10 10.41 -5.11
CA GLY A 6 -17.46 9.91 -5.33
C GLY A 6 -17.86 8.67 -4.50
N ASP A 7 -16.98 8.19 -3.62
CA ASP A 7 -17.34 7.24 -2.56
C ASP A 7 -17.73 8.00 -1.28
N TYR A 8 -18.98 7.85 -0.83
CA TYR A 8 -19.54 8.57 0.33
C TYR A 8 -19.41 7.82 1.66
N ARG A 9 -18.78 6.64 1.67
CA ARG A 9 -18.50 5.89 2.91
C ARG A 9 -17.27 6.44 3.63
N VAL A 10 -17.00 5.97 4.85
CA VAL A 10 -15.77 6.31 5.57
C VAL A 10 -14.54 5.85 4.76
N PRO A 11 -13.65 6.76 4.35
CA PRO A 11 -12.50 6.40 3.53
C PRO A 11 -11.42 5.69 4.36
N ALA A 12 -10.64 4.82 3.72
CA ALA A 12 -9.50 4.18 4.36
C ALA A 12 -8.28 5.11 4.47
N MET A 13 -8.26 6.18 3.67
CA MET A 13 -7.15 7.14 3.60
C MET A 13 -7.66 8.52 3.20
N ILE A 14 -7.09 9.55 3.82
CA ILE A 14 -7.33 10.96 3.53
C ILE A 14 -5.97 11.64 3.48
N ILE A 15 -5.61 12.23 2.35
CA ILE A 15 -4.40 13.03 2.19
C ILE A 15 -4.81 14.48 2.00
N ARG A 16 -4.11 15.41 2.65
CA ARG A 16 -4.34 16.85 2.47
C ARG A 16 -3.25 17.43 1.58
N HIS A 17 -3.67 18.01 0.46
CA HIS A 17 -2.78 18.64 -0.52
C HIS A 17 -2.49 20.10 -0.16
N GLN A 18 -1.51 20.69 -0.83
CA GLN A 18 -1.09 22.08 -0.59
C GLN A 18 -2.20 23.10 -0.90
N ASP A 19 -3.06 22.81 -1.88
CA ASP A 19 -4.21 23.64 -2.23
C ASP A 19 -5.40 23.47 -1.25
N GLY A 20 -5.22 22.66 -0.20
CA GLY A 20 -6.23 22.38 0.82
C GLY A 20 -7.22 21.28 0.44
N SER A 21 -7.19 20.79 -0.81
CA SER A 21 -8.03 19.69 -1.26
C SER A 21 -7.62 18.36 -0.61
N CYS A 22 -8.52 17.38 -0.64
CA CYS A 22 -8.29 16.04 -0.13
C CYS A 22 -8.84 14.96 -1.08
N ALA A 23 -8.80 15.25 -2.38
CA ALA A 23 -9.25 14.35 -3.42
C ALA A 23 -8.05 13.54 -3.92
N ASP A 24 -8.12 12.22 -3.77
CA ASP A 24 -7.09 11.30 -4.26
C ASP A 24 -7.72 10.22 -5.14
N ALA A 25 -7.38 10.22 -6.43
CA ALA A 25 -7.92 9.28 -7.41
C ALA A 25 -6.88 8.20 -7.74
N PHE A 26 -6.74 7.23 -6.83
CA PHE A 26 -5.81 6.13 -7.00
C PHE A 26 -6.28 5.15 -8.08
N CYS A 27 -5.46 4.98 -9.11
CA CYS A 27 -5.63 3.97 -10.14
C CYS A 27 -4.55 2.90 -10.01
N PHE A 28 -4.87 1.68 -10.43
CA PHE A 28 -3.88 0.61 -10.52
C PHE A 28 -2.72 1.01 -11.44
N LYS A 29 -1.49 0.83 -10.95
CA LYS A 29 -0.26 1.08 -11.71
C LYS A 29 0.47 -0.22 -12.04
N ASN A 30 0.74 -1.05 -11.03
CA ASN A 30 1.47 -2.31 -11.21
C ASN A 30 1.27 -3.26 -10.01
N TYR A 31 1.87 -4.44 -10.06
CA TYR A 31 2.01 -5.33 -8.91
C TYR A 31 3.37 -6.05 -8.93
N LYS A 32 3.74 -6.63 -7.78
CA LYS A 32 4.82 -7.60 -7.67
C LYS A 32 4.50 -8.67 -6.63
N ILE A 33 5.06 -9.86 -6.82
CA ILE A 33 4.98 -10.97 -5.87
C ILE A 33 6.40 -11.31 -5.45
N GLU A 34 6.63 -11.38 -4.15
CA GLU A 34 7.92 -11.69 -3.55
C GLU A 34 7.74 -12.80 -2.51
N ASP A 35 8.73 -13.68 -2.38
CA ASP A 35 8.74 -14.69 -1.33
C ASP A 35 8.96 -14.05 0.05
N GLY A 36 8.36 -14.65 1.06
CA GLY A 36 8.42 -14.21 2.43
C GLY A 36 7.54 -12.98 2.73
N LYS A 37 7.99 -12.20 3.71
CA LYS A 37 7.31 -11.00 4.20
C LYS A 37 8.30 -9.84 4.33
N PRO A 38 8.10 -8.72 3.59
CA PRO A 38 8.94 -7.53 3.72
C PRO A 38 8.97 -6.98 5.15
N LYS A 39 10.08 -6.33 5.52
CA LYS A 39 10.21 -5.62 6.79
C LYS A 39 9.43 -4.30 6.78
N LEU A 40 8.71 -4.04 7.86
CA LEU A 40 8.17 -2.72 8.19
C LEU A 40 9.18 -2.00 9.09
N GLU A 41 10.03 -1.19 8.48
CA GLU A 41 11.11 -0.48 9.18
C GLU A 41 10.58 0.35 10.36
N GLY A 42 11.17 0.13 11.55
CA GLY A 42 10.78 0.82 12.78
C GLY A 42 9.46 0.37 13.42
N LEU A 43 8.80 -0.67 12.90
CA LEU A 43 7.51 -1.16 13.39
C LEU A 43 7.55 -2.65 13.75
N PRO A 44 6.80 -3.08 14.79
CA PRO A 44 6.63 -4.50 15.06
C PRO A 44 5.79 -5.16 13.96
N GLN A 45 6.12 -6.41 13.62
CA GLN A 45 5.37 -7.18 12.64
C GLN A 45 5.51 -8.68 12.86
N ALA A 46 4.53 -9.45 12.36
CA ALA A 46 4.72 -10.87 12.12
C ALA A 46 5.83 -11.08 11.07
N PHE A 47 6.55 -12.20 11.17
CA PHE A 47 7.68 -12.54 10.30
C PHE A 47 7.58 -14.00 9.85
N VAL A 48 8.55 -14.42 9.03
CA VAL A 48 8.80 -15.81 8.64
C VAL A 48 10.24 -16.14 9.01
N GLU A 49 10.54 -17.41 9.31
CA GLU A 49 11.93 -17.84 9.52
C GLU A 49 12.60 -18.13 8.18
N ASP A 50 11.87 -18.78 7.26
CA ASP A 50 12.27 -19.01 5.87
C ASP A 50 11.33 -18.30 4.87
N SER A 51 11.88 -17.76 3.77
CA SER A 51 11.08 -17.02 2.78
C SER A 51 10.01 -17.88 2.10
N SER A 52 10.18 -19.20 2.04
CA SER A 52 9.19 -20.11 1.43
C SER A 52 7.92 -20.31 2.28
N GLU A 53 7.90 -19.85 3.53
CA GLU A 53 6.75 -19.96 4.44
C GLU A 53 5.59 -19.02 4.07
N ALA A 54 5.86 -17.98 3.29
CA ALA A 54 4.86 -17.01 2.89
C ALA A 54 5.18 -16.42 1.52
N GLN A 55 4.19 -15.78 0.91
CA GLN A 55 4.41 -14.89 -0.22
C GLN A 55 3.68 -13.59 0.02
N THR A 56 4.24 -12.50 -0.49
CA THR A 56 3.65 -11.16 -0.39
C THR A 56 3.34 -10.61 -1.78
N LEU A 57 2.06 -10.31 -2.02
CA LEU A 57 1.61 -9.51 -3.14
C LEU A 57 1.67 -8.03 -2.73
N THR A 58 2.37 -7.22 -3.51
CA THR A 58 2.30 -5.76 -3.43
C THR A 58 1.54 -5.24 -4.62
N VAL A 59 0.38 -4.62 -4.39
CA VAL A 59 -0.38 -3.89 -5.42
C VAL A 59 -0.03 -2.42 -5.32
N ILE A 60 0.41 -1.83 -6.43
CA ILE A 60 0.89 -0.46 -6.51
C ILE A 60 -0.20 0.38 -7.16
N LEU A 61 -0.70 1.37 -6.43
CA LEU A 61 -1.67 2.35 -6.91
C LEU A 61 -1.02 3.72 -7.04
N GLU A 62 -1.45 4.52 -8.01
CA GLU A 62 -0.93 5.86 -8.24
C GLU A 62 -2.06 6.87 -8.39
N ASP A 63 -1.92 8.00 -7.70
CA ASP A 63 -2.57 9.26 -8.07
C ASP A 63 -1.58 10.06 -8.95
N LYS A 64 -1.90 10.15 -10.24
CA LYS A 64 -1.04 10.82 -11.23
C LYS A 64 -1.04 12.34 -11.10
N ILE A 65 -2.09 12.94 -10.54
CA ILE A 65 -2.22 14.39 -10.40
C ILE A 65 -1.38 14.83 -9.20
N ASN A 66 -1.61 14.19 -8.05
CA ASN A 66 -0.96 14.53 -6.79
C ASN A 66 0.42 13.89 -6.60
N LYS A 67 0.85 13.02 -7.53
CA LYS A 67 2.16 12.35 -7.52
C LYS A 67 2.37 11.52 -6.27
N ILE A 68 1.36 10.70 -5.92
CA ILE A 68 1.39 9.83 -4.76
C ILE A 68 1.28 8.38 -5.23
N GLU A 69 2.11 7.53 -4.66
CA GLU A 69 2.05 6.09 -4.83
C GLU A 69 1.68 5.42 -3.51
N VAL A 70 0.86 4.37 -3.60
CA VAL A 70 0.40 3.60 -2.47
C VAL A 70 0.65 2.13 -2.76
N ASP A 71 1.50 1.52 -1.95
CA ASP A 71 1.75 0.10 -1.97
C ASP A 71 0.83 -0.58 -0.97
N LEU A 72 -0.04 -1.45 -1.46
CA LEU A 72 -0.89 -2.32 -0.65
C LEU A 72 -0.23 -3.69 -0.56
N LEU A 73 0.29 -4.04 0.62
CA LEU A 73 0.98 -5.30 0.85
C LEU A 73 0.00 -6.33 1.42
N TYR A 74 0.00 -7.53 0.84
CA TYR A 74 -0.80 -8.68 1.25
C TYR A 74 0.11 -9.89 1.40
N THR A 75 0.41 -10.29 2.64
CA THR A 75 1.18 -11.51 2.92
C THR A 75 0.23 -12.64 3.26
N ILE A 76 0.35 -13.77 2.57
CA ILE A 76 -0.32 -15.03 2.92
C ILE A 76 0.72 -16.06 3.36
N TYR A 77 0.41 -16.81 4.41
CA TYR A 77 1.29 -17.83 4.99
C TYR A 77 0.86 -19.22 4.54
N ARG A 78 1.80 -20.03 4.05
CA ARG A 78 1.56 -21.34 3.43
C ARG A 78 0.71 -22.28 4.30
N ASN A 79 1.02 -22.34 5.59
CA ASN A 79 0.45 -23.29 6.54
C ASN A 79 -0.43 -22.62 7.61
N ARG A 80 -0.96 -21.41 7.35
CA ARG A 80 -1.79 -20.68 8.29
C ARG A 80 -2.95 -20.00 7.56
N ALA A 81 -4.14 -20.04 8.14
CA ALA A 81 -5.30 -19.30 7.64
C ALA A 81 -5.23 -17.81 7.99
N VAL A 82 -4.15 -17.13 7.58
CA VAL A 82 -3.84 -15.74 7.95
C VAL A 82 -3.43 -14.95 6.71
N ILE A 83 -4.02 -13.76 6.54
CA ILE A 83 -3.58 -12.72 5.61
C ILE A 83 -3.19 -11.49 6.41
N ALA A 84 -1.92 -11.10 6.35
CA ALA A 84 -1.44 -9.85 6.93
C ALA A 84 -1.48 -8.73 5.87
N ARG A 85 -1.96 -7.54 6.25
CA ARG A 85 -2.08 -6.37 5.37
C ARG A 85 -1.37 -5.16 5.95
N SER A 86 -0.69 -4.41 5.10
CA SER A 86 -0.10 -3.11 5.44
C SER A 86 -0.11 -2.19 4.22
N VAL A 87 0.14 -0.90 4.46
CA VAL A 87 0.15 0.13 3.42
C VAL A 87 1.42 0.96 3.56
N GLN A 88 2.09 1.23 2.45
CA GLN A 88 3.18 2.21 2.38
C GLN A 88 2.80 3.32 1.42
N VAL A 89 2.78 4.56 1.90
CA VAL A 89 2.48 5.76 1.11
C VAL A 89 3.78 6.47 0.76
N LYS A 90 3.95 6.87 -0.51
CA LYS A 90 5.17 7.49 -1.03
C LYS A 90 4.81 8.69 -1.90
N THR A 91 5.55 9.78 -1.75
CA THR A 91 5.52 10.89 -2.71
C THR A 91 6.49 10.59 -3.85
N ILE A 92 6.00 10.65 -5.09
CA ILE A 92 6.81 10.48 -6.29
C ILE A 92 7.57 11.79 -6.52
N THR A 93 8.79 11.88 -5.99
CA THR A 93 9.67 13.03 -6.23
C THR A 93 10.47 12.77 -7.51
N ARG A 94 10.45 13.70 -8.47
CA ARG A 94 11.45 13.67 -9.56
C ARG A 94 12.80 14.07 -8.96
N ALA A 95 13.83 13.26 -9.19
CA ALA A 95 15.20 13.72 -8.98
C ALA A 95 15.40 14.99 -9.81
N VAL A 96 15.84 16.07 -9.14
CA VAL A 96 16.26 17.33 -9.78
C VAL A 96 17.65 17.13 -10.35
#